data_AF-A0A421K995-F1
#
_entry.id   AF-A0A421K995-F1
#
_cell.length_a   1.000
_cell.length_b   1.000
_cell.length_c   1.000
_cell.angle_alpha   90.00
_cell.angle_beta   90.00
_cell.angle_gamma   90.00
#
_symmetry.space_group_name_H-M   'P 1'
#
loop_
_entity.id
_entity.type
_entity.pdbx_description
1 polymer ?
#
loop_
_entity_poly.entity_id
_entity_poly.type
_entity_poly.pdbx_seq_one_letter_code
_entity_poly.pdbx_strand_id
1 'polypeptide(L)' 'MAVFEEGLERLEKIAELMRDSAVPLEEVMALFEEGNEIAKNLEKELKGYELKVDKLVNLPDVQGGDELEIEPFEPEEK' A
#
# COMPACT_ATOMS: atom_id res chain seq x y z
N MET A 1 -2.47 -10.08 -0.44
CA MET A 1 -1.92 -10.85 0.70
C MET A 1 -0.74 -11.71 0.29
N ALA A 2 -0.86 -12.75 -0.54
CA ALA A 2 0.30 -13.55 -0.97
C ALA A 2 1.44 -12.69 -1.55
N VAL A 3 1.11 -11.75 -2.44
CA VAL A 3 2.09 -10.80 -3.04
C VAL A 3 2.79 -9.91 -2.01
N PHE A 4 2.11 -9.54 -0.92
CA PHE A 4 2.69 -8.69 0.11
C PHE A 4 3.70 -9.45 0.97
N GLU A 5 3.32 -10.66 1.40
CA GLU A 5 4.21 -11.57 2.16
C GLU A 5 5.42 -11.99 1.32
N GLU A 6 5.22 -12.31 0.04
CA GLU A 6 6.29 -12.63 -0.90
C GLU A 6 7.27 -11.45 -1.06
N GLY A 7 6.75 -10.21 -1.12
CA GLY A 7 7.59 -9.01 -1.17
C GLY A 7 8.41 -8.81 0.12
N LEU A 8 7.81 -9.08 1.28
CA LEU A 8 8.52 -9.04 2.57
C LEU A 8 9.63 -10.09 2.65
N GLU A 9 9.34 -11.34 2.29
CA GLU A 9 10.32 -12.43 2.27
C GLU A 9 11.49 -12.11 1.33
N ARG A 10 11.19 -11.52 0.17
CA ARG A 10 12.22 -11.09 -0.77
C ARG A 10 13.09 -9.97 -0.20
N LEU A 11 12.52 -8.99 0.50
CA LEU A 11 13.28 -7.93 1.16
C LEU A 11 14.21 -8.47 2.24
N GLU A 12 13.76 -9.44 3.04
CA GLU A 12 14.61 -10.11 4.03
C GLU A 12 15.79 -10.81 3.34
N LYS A 13 15.53 -11.52 2.23
CA LYS A 13 16.58 -12.17 1.45
C LYS A 13 17.59 -11.18 0.87
N ILE A 14 17.12 -10.06 0.33
CA ILE A 14 17.98 -8.97 -0.16
C ILE A 14 18.85 -8.43 0.98
N ALA A 15 18.28 -8.19 2.15
CA ALA A 15 19.01 -7.69 3.32
C ALA A 15 20.08 -8.68 3.82
N GLU A 16 19.82 -9.99 3.74
CA GLU A 16 20.83 -11.02 4.02
C GLU A 16 21.98 -10.98 3.01
N LEU A 17 21.67 -10.95 1.71
CA LEU A 17 22.65 -10.93 0.64
C LEU A 17 23.53 -9.67 0.70
N MET A 18 22.95 -8.50 0.99
CA MET A 18 23.70 -7.25 1.11
C MET A 18 24.67 -7.21 2.30
N ARG A 19 24.50 -8.08 3.31
CA ARG A 19 25.43 -8.19 4.45
C ARG A 19 26.62 -9.10 4.17
N ASP A 20 26.55 -9.91 3.12
CA ASP A 20 27.64 -10.80 2.74
C ASP A 20 28.75 -10.02 2.02
N SER A 21 29.92 -9.96 2.66
CA SER A 21 31.12 -9.32 2.12
C SER A 21 31.68 -9.97 0.84
N ALA A 22 31.20 -11.17 0.48
CA ALA A 22 31.58 -11.84 -0.76
C ALA A 22 30.81 -11.32 -1.99
N VAL A 23 29.73 -10.56 -1.81
CA VAL A 23 28.91 -10.03 -2.91
C VAL A 23 29.62 -8.84 -3.55
N PRO A 24 29.86 -8.87 -4.88
CA PRO A 24 30.46 -7.74 -5.60
C PRO A 24 29.62 -6.47 -5.47
N LEU A 25 30.29 -5.31 -5.44
CA LEU A 25 29.61 -4.00 -5.30
C LEU A 25 28.51 -3.78 -6.34
N GLU A 26 28.73 -4.20 -7.58
CA GLU A 26 27.75 -4.07 -8.67
C GLU A 26 26.46 -4.86 -8.38
N GLU A 27 26.59 -6.04 -7.78
CA GLU A 27 25.46 -6.87 -7.37
C GLU A 27 24.76 -6.31 -6.12
N VAL A 28 25.51 -5.72 -5.18
CA VAL A 28 24.92 -4.98 -4.04
C VAL A 28 24.08 -3.79 -4.51
N MET A 29 24.54 -3.07 -5.53
CA MET A 29 23.78 -1.95 -6.11
C MET A 29 22.47 -2.42 -6.75
N ALA A 30 22.52 -3.51 -7.51
CA ALA A 30 21.32 -4.10 -8.12
C ALA A 30 20.32 -4.59 -7.05
N LEU A 31 20.81 -5.27 -6.00
CA LEU A 31 20.01 -5.72 -4.86
C LEU A 31 19.35 -4.54 -4.13
N PHE A 32 20.07 -3.42 -3.96
CA PHE A 32 19.53 -2.21 -3.35
C PHE A 32 18.42 -1.59 -4.19
N GLU A 33 18.61 -1.48 -5.52
CA GLU A 33 17.59 -0.98 -6.43
C GLU A 33 16.32 -1.84 -6.40
N GLU A 34 16.49 -3.17 -6.48
CA GLU A 34 15.40 -4.13 -6.36
C GLU A 34 14.65 -3.97 -5.03
N GLY A 35 15.38 -3.92 -3.90
CA GLY A 35 14.78 -3.77 -2.58
C GLY A 35 14.00 -2.45 -2.44
N ASN A 36 14.51 -1.35 -3.00
CA ASN A 36 13.82 -0.07 -2.97
C ASN A 36 12.51 -0.09 -3.78
N GLU A 37 12.48 -0.79 -4.92
CA GLU A 37 11.27 -0.93 -5.72
C GLU A 37 10.21 -1.77 -4.99
N ILE A 38 10.61 -2.91 -4.41
CA ILE A 38 9.71 -3.76 -3.62
C ILE A 38 9.14 -2.99 -2.43
N ALA A 39 9.98 -2.30 -1.66
CA ALA A 39 9.54 -1.51 -0.50
C ALA A 39 8.50 -0.45 -0.88
N LYS A 40 8.70 0.27 -2.00
CA LYS A 40 7.73 1.25 -2.50
C LYS A 40 6.40 0.62 -2.89
N ASN A 41 6.40 -0.57 -3.46
CA ASN A 41 5.18 -1.26 -3.85
C ASN A 41 4.39 -1.75 -2.63
N LEU A 42 5.08 -2.30 -1.61
CA LEU A 42 4.47 -2.70 -0.35
C LEU A 42 3.84 -1.52 0.40
N GLU A 43 4.53 -0.36 0.44
CA GLU A 43 3.95 0.86 1.02
C GLU A 43 2.65 1.30 0.32
N LYS A 44 2.59 1.20 -1.02
CA LYS A 44 1.39 1.53 -1.77
C LYS A 44 0.25 0.57 -1.47
N GLU A 45 0.55 -0.73 -1.37
CA GLU A 45 -0.46 -1.73 -1.04
C GLU A 45 -1.04 -1.49 0.37
N LEU A 46 -0.15 -1.25 1.36
CA LEU A 46 -0.53 -0.89 2.73
C LEU A 46 -1.45 0.32 2.79
N LYS A 47 -1.08 1.44 2.13
CA LYS A 47 -1.92 2.64 2.05
C LYS A 47 -3.30 2.35 1.44
N GLY A 48 -3.35 1.45 0.45
CA GLY A 48 -4.60 1.00 -0.15
C GLY A 48 -5.49 0.24 0.85
N TYR A 49 -4.91 -0.59 1.71
CA TYR A 49 -5.65 -1.27 2.76
C TYR A 49 -6.08 -0.31 3.88
N GLU A 50 -5.21 0.61 4.30
CA GLU A 50 -5.54 1.65 5.28
C GLU A 50 -6.76 2.45 4.84
N LEU A 51 -6.81 2.89 3.58
CA LEU A 51 -7.97 3.60 3.02
C LEU A 51 -9.25 2.75 3.04
N LYS A 52 -9.14 1.43 2.77
CA LYS A 52 -10.30 0.52 2.82
C LYS A 52 -10.80 0.36 4.25
N VAL A 53 -9.90 0.20 5.22
CA VAL A 53 -10.24 0.11 6.65
C VAL A 53 -10.89 1.42 7.10
N ASP A 54 -10.30 2.56 6.74
CA ASP A 54 -10.83 3.88 7.08
C ASP A 54 -12.26 4.08 6.54
N LYS A 55 -12.51 3.68 5.29
CA LYS A 55 -13.87 3.68 4.72
C LYS A 55 -14.81 2.79 5.53
N LEU A 56 -14.42 1.57 5.88
CA LEU A 56 -15.28 0.65 6.63
C LEU A 56 -15.58 1.14 8.06
N VAL A 57 -14.64 1.84 8.69
CA VAL A 57 -14.79 2.35 10.07
C VAL A 57 -15.54 3.68 10.10
N ASN A 58 -15.32 4.55 9.11
CA ASN A 58 -15.89 5.90 9.07
C ASN A 58 -17.15 6.02 8.21
N LEU A 59 -17.52 4.98 7.44
CA LEU A 59 -18.85 4.92 6.86
C LEU A 59 -19.84 4.69 8.02
N PRO A 60 -20.83 5.58 8.22
CA PRO A 60 -21.91 5.29 9.15
C PRO A 60 -22.55 3.97 8.72
N ASP A 61 -22.91 3.12 9.69
CA ASP A 61 -23.72 1.93 9.46
C ASP A 61 -24.94 2.35 8.62
N VAL A 62 -24.92 2.04 7.32
CA VAL A 62 -26.15 2.07 6.50
C VAL A 62 -26.93 0.80 6.85
N GLN A 63 -27.29 0.69 8.12
CA GLN A 63 -28.22 -0.30 8.64
C GLN A 63 -29.58 0.37 8.68
N GLY A 64 -30.11 0.62 7.48
CA GLY A 64 -31.38 1.31 7.26
C GLY A 64 -31.38 1.84 5.84
N GLY A 65 -32.21 1.23 4.99
CA GLY A 65 -32.29 1.55 3.57
C GLY A 65 -32.86 2.93 3.30
N ASP A 66 -32.01 3.95 3.32
CA ASP A 66 -32.24 5.17 2.55
C ASP A 66 -31.08 5.32 1.58
N GLU A 67 -31.40 5.10 0.31
CA GLU A 67 -30.59 5.45 -0.84
C GLU A 67 -30.32 6.95 -0.75
N LEU A 68 -29.05 7.34 -0.54
CA LEU A 68 -28.66 8.75 -0.50
C LEU A 68 -28.83 9.33 -1.91
N GLU A 69 -29.99 9.90 -2.19
CA GLU A 69 -30.22 10.76 -3.36
C GLU A 69 -29.40 12.04 -3.16
N ILE A 70 -28.28 12.11 -3.89
CA ILE A 70 -27.51 13.35 -4.02
C ILE A 70 -28.28 14.25 -4.99
N GLU A 71 -29.19 15.07 -4.48
CA GLU A 71 -29.75 16.14 -5.30
C GLU A 71 -28.72 17.27 -5.50
N PRO A 72 -28.61 17.81 -6.73
CA PRO A 72 -27.76 18.97 -6.99
C PRO A 72 -28.21 20.15 -6.11
N PHE A 73 -27.27 20.73 -5.37
CA PHE A 73 -27.53 21.94 -4.59
C PHE A 73 -27.84 23.11 -5.52
N GLU A 74 -29.09 23.56 -5.54
CA GLU A 74 -29.45 24.82 -6.21
C GLU A 74 -29.05 26.00 -5.32
N PRO A 75 -28.23 26.94 -5.82
CA PRO A 75 -27.86 28.12 -5.05
C PRO A 75 -29.07 29.04 -4.89
N GLU A 76 -29.44 29.39 -3.66
CA GLU A 76 -30.43 30.43 -3.40
C GLU A 76 -29.94 31.77 -3.97
N GLU A 77 -30.62 32.26 -5.01
CA GLU A 77 -30.47 33.64 -5.48
C GLU A 77 -30.98 34.60 -4.41
N LYS A 78 -30.13 35.56 -4.02
CA LYS A 78 -30.43 36.63 -3.08
C LYS A 78 -30.62 37.96 -3.80
#